data_AF-A0A2V8VCW4-F1
#
_entry.id   AF-A0A2V8VCW4-F1
#
_cell.length_a   1.000
_cell.length_b   1.000
_cell.length_c   1.000
_cell.angle_alpha   90.00
_cell.angle_beta   90.00
_cell.angle_gamma   90.00
#
_symmetry.space_group_name_H-M   'P 1'
#
loop_
_entity.id
_entity.type
_entity.pdbx_description
1 polymer ?
#
loop_
_entity_poly.entity_id
_entity_poly.type
_entity_poly.pdbx_seq_one_letter_code
_entity_poly.pdbx_strand_id
1 'polypeptide(L)'
;MVKNWLRTWLNVFGFLIAAVAVIAVGGFSYLYLRKPAMAPPADVKVEITPPRLARGKYLFNLADCDACHSQRDFSPFNGPVIASGRGRGNVFPPELGLPGVVAPRN
;
A
#
# COMPACT_ATOMS: atom_id res chain seq x y z
N MET A 1 -26.18 22.59 -48.95
CA MET A 1 -26.22 21.21 -48.43
C MET A 1 -24.98 20.78 -47.63
N VAL A 2 -23.78 21.35 -47.85
CA VAL A 2 -22.53 20.93 -47.15
C VAL A 2 -22.42 21.41 -45.68
N LYS A 3 -23.04 22.54 -45.34
CA LYS A 3 -22.90 23.22 -44.03
C LYS A 3 -23.40 22.40 -42.83
N ASN A 4 -24.38 21.51 -43.03
CA ASN A 4 -24.92 20.67 -41.96
C ASN A 4 -24.00 19.48 -41.64
N TRP A 5 -23.24 18.98 -42.62
CA TRP A 5 -22.34 17.84 -42.43
C TRP A 5 -21.16 18.18 -41.52
N LEU A 6 -20.50 19.33 -41.75
CA LEU A 6 -19.38 19.78 -40.93
C LEU A 6 -19.79 19.97 -39.46
N ARG A 7 -20.97 20.54 -39.21
CA ARG A 7 -21.50 20.71 -37.85
C ARG A 7 -21.82 19.39 -37.18
N THR A 8 -22.35 18.41 -37.92
CA THR A 8 -22.58 17.05 -37.40
C THR A 8 -21.26 16.37 -37.00
N TRP A 9 -20.23 16.42 -37.84
CA TRP A 9 -18.92 15.85 -37.52
C TRP A 9 -18.26 16.54 -36.32
N LEU A 10 -18.29 17.87 -36.26
CA LEU A 10 -17.79 18.63 -35.11
C LEU A 10 -18.50 18.25 -33.80
N ASN A 11 -19.82 18.05 -33.83
CA ASN A 11 -20.56 17.59 -32.68
C ASN A 11 -20.16 16.16 -32.27
N VAL A 12 -20.00 15.24 -33.23
CA VAL A 12 -19.56 13.86 -32.96
C VAL A 12 -18.18 13.84 -32.29
N PHE A 13 -17.22 14.60 -32.83
CA PHE A 13 -15.89 14.72 -32.20
C PHE A 13 -15.96 15.39 -30.82
N GLY A 14 -16.79 16.42 -30.67
CA GLY A 14 -17.03 17.07 -29.38
C GLY A 14 -17.60 16.10 -28.33
N PHE A 15 -18.58 15.27 -28.71
CA PHE A 15 -19.15 14.25 -27.82
C PHE A 15 -18.14 13.15 -27.47
N LEU A 16 -17.29 12.73 -28.43
CA LEU A 16 -16.23 11.75 -28.15
C LEU A 16 -15.21 12.30 -27.15
N ILE A 17 -14.75 13.54 -27.34
CA ILE A 17 -13.82 14.19 -26.40
C ILE A 17 -14.46 14.34 -25.03
N ALA A 18 -15.72 14.78 -24.97
CA ALA A 18 -16.46 14.89 -23.71
C ALA A 18 -16.60 13.53 -23.00
N ALA A 19 -16.91 12.46 -23.74
CA ALA A 19 -17.01 11.11 -23.20
C ALA A 19 -15.67 10.64 -22.62
N VAL A 20 -14.56 10.84 -23.35
CA VAL A 20 -13.21 10.52 -22.85
C VAL A 20 -12.87 11.33 -21.61
N ALA A 21 -13.20 12.63 -21.57
CA ALA A 21 -12.97 13.46 -20.40
C ALA A 21 -13.78 12.98 -19.19
N VAL A 22 -15.04 12.60 -19.38
CA VAL A 22 -15.89 12.05 -18.31
C VAL A 22 -15.32 10.74 -17.78
N ILE A 23 -14.88 9.84 -18.66
CA ILE A 23 -14.25 8.56 -18.26
C ILE A 23 -12.96 8.82 -17.48
N ALA A 24 -12.11 9.75 -17.95
CA ALA A 24 -10.86 10.08 -17.30
C ALA A 24 -11.09 10.68 -15.90
N VAL A 25 -12.01 11.65 -15.78
CA VAL A 25 -12.38 12.26 -14.49
C VAL A 25 -13.00 11.22 -13.55
N GLY A 26 -13.90 10.37 -14.06
CA GLY A 26 -14.53 9.31 -13.28
C GLY A 26 -13.51 8.28 -12.78
N GLY A 27 -12.60 7.83 -13.66
CA GLY A 27 -11.53 6.91 -13.31
C GLY A 27 -10.55 7.50 -12.30
N PHE A 28 -10.12 8.74 -12.50
CA PHE A 28 -9.24 9.43 -11.55
C PHE A 28 -9.92 9.62 -10.18
N SER A 29 -11.18 10.07 -10.18
CA SER A 29 -11.95 10.24 -8.94
C SER A 29 -12.11 8.91 -8.20
N TYR A 30 -12.38 7.82 -8.93
CA TYR A 30 -12.45 6.49 -8.34
C TYR A 30 -11.12 6.08 -7.69
N LEU A 31 -10.00 6.23 -8.39
CA LEU A 31 -8.69 5.87 -7.84
C LEU A 31 -8.27 6.77 -6.67
N TYR A 32 -8.64 8.05 -6.70
CA TYR A 32 -8.27 9.01 -5.67
C TYR A 32 -9.11 8.85 -4.39
N LEU A 33 -10.43 8.65 -4.53
CA LEU A 33 -11.35 8.60 -3.40
C LEU A 33 -11.47 7.20 -2.80
N ARG A 34 -11.23 6.14 -3.57
CA ARG A 34 -11.48 4.76 -3.18
C ARG A 34 -10.17 4.10 -2.76
N LYS A 35 -9.88 4.17 -1.45
CA LYS A 35 -8.69 3.54 -0.85
C LYS A 35 -8.64 2.02 -1.15
N PRO A 36 -7.45 1.41 -1.24
CA PRO A 36 -7.32 -0.04 -1.37
C PRO A 36 -8.09 -0.76 -0.28
N ALA A 37 -8.98 -1.68 -0.65
CA ALA A 37 -9.69 -2.50 0.30
C ALA A 37 -8.77 -3.61 0.81
N MET A 38 -8.57 -3.68 2.12
CA MET A 38 -7.91 -4.80 2.79
C MET A 38 -8.98 -5.75 3.32
N ALA A 39 -8.84 -7.04 3.04
CA ALA A 39 -9.69 -8.05 3.68
C ALA A 39 -9.43 -8.05 5.20
N PRO A 40 -10.46 -8.25 6.04
CA PRO A 40 -10.23 -8.41 7.46
C PRO A 40 -9.27 -9.60 7.70
N PRO A 41 -8.41 -9.53 8.72
CA PRO A 41 -7.55 -10.65 9.06
C PRO A 41 -8.40 -11.89 9.37
N ALA A 42 -7.97 -13.06 8.91
CA ALA A 42 -8.64 -14.31 9.21
C ALA A 42 -8.49 -14.63 10.70
N ASP A 43 -9.58 -15.05 11.36
CA ASP A 43 -9.55 -15.52 12.76
C ASP A 43 -9.04 -16.96 12.83
N VAL A 44 -7.75 -17.14 12.56
CA VAL A 44 -7.07 -18.43 12.63
C VAL A 44 -6.27 -18.51 13.91
N LYS A 45 -6.63 -19.46 14.78
CA LYS A 45 -5.82 -19.81 15.94
C LYS A 45 -4.90 -20.96 15.59
N VAL A 46 -3.60 -20.70 15.62
CA VAL A 46 -2.56 -21.73 15.41
C VAL A 46 -2.04 -22.17 16.78
N GLU A 47 -2.06 -23.47 17.04
CA GLU A 47 -1.50 -24.03 18.26
C GLU A 47 0.03 -23.88 18.28
N ILE A 48 0.54 -23.39 19.41
CA ILE A 48 1.95 -23.11 19.65
C ILE A 48 2.64 -24.38 20.15
N THR A 49 3.17 -25.18 19.23
CA THR A 49 3.98 -26.37 19.56
C THR A 49 5.47 -26.05 19.44
N PRO A 50 6.37 -26.75 20.18
CA PRO A 50 7.81 -26.51 20.07
C PRO A 50 8.37 -26.61 18.64
N PRO A 51 7.97 -27.59 17.80
CA PRO A 51 8.41 -27.64 16.40
C PRO A 51 7.93 -26.44 15.57
N ARG A 52 6.70 -25.97 15.79
CA ARG A 52 6.16 -24.78 15.09
C ARG A 52 6.88 -23.51 15.52
N LEU A 53 7.18 -23.37 16.81
CA LEU A 53 7.98 -22.25 17.31
C LEU A 53 9.38 -22.23 16.69
N ALA A 54 10.06 -23.38 16.64
CA ALA A 54 11.38 -23.48 16.01
C ALA A 54 11.33 -23.10 14.52
N ARG A 55 10.32 -23.60 13.78
CA ARG A 55 10.09 -23.23 12.39
C ARG A 55 9.78 -21.74 12.23
N GLY A 56 8.94 -21.17 13.10
CA GLY A 56 8.61 -19.75 13.08
C GLY A 56 9.85 -18.87 13.28
N LYS A 57 10.71 -19.23 14.24
CA LYS A 57 12.00 -18.55 14.46
C LYS A 57 12.89 -18.62 13.22
N TYR A 58 12.96 -19.77 12.56
CA TYR A 58 13.71 -19.90 11.30
C TYR A 58 13.15 -18.99 10.20
N LEU A 59 11.83 -19.02 9.96
CA LEU A 59 11.17 -18.23 8.92
C LEU A 59 11.28 -16.72 9.17
N PHE A 60 11.14 -16.26 10.42
CA PHE A 60 11.25 -14.85 10.77
C PHE A 60 12.60 -14.25 10.38
N ASN A 61 13.68 -15.05 10.50
CA ASN A 61 15.02 -14.64 10.08
C ASN A 61 15.20 -14.82 8.56
N LEU A 62 14.77 -15.96 8.00
CA LEU A 62 14.95 -16.27 6.58
C LEU A 62 14.22 -15.27 5.66
N ALA A 63 12.99 -14.90 6.02
CA ALA A 63 12.15 -14.00 5.23
C ALA A 63 12.40 -12.52 5.56
N ASP A 64 13.43 -12.21 6.35
CA ASP A 64 13.79 -10.85 6.76
C ASP A 64 12.64 -10.05 7.39
N CYS A 65 11.69 -10.74 8.04
CA CYS A 65 10.58 -10.10 8.74
C CYS A 65 11.09 -9.15 9.84
N ASP A 66 12.22 -9.52 10.42
CA ASP A 66 12.92 -8.76 11.46
C ASP A 66 13.36 -7.36 11.03
N ALA A 67 13.62 -7.14 9.73
CA ALA A 67 14.05 -5.85 9.25
C ALA A 67 12.95 -4.79 9.40
N CYS A 68 11.68 -5.15 9.25
CA CYS A 68 10.56 -4.20 9.30
C CYS A 68 9.73 -4.34 10.58
N HIS A 69 9.56 -5.55 11.13
CA HIS A 69 8.68 -5.83 12.27
C HIS A 69 9.38 -5.79 13.63
N SER A 70 10.47 -5.05 13.75
CA SER A 70 11.22 -4.87 15.00
C SER A 70 11.46 -3.39 15.29
N GLN A 71 11.52 -3.02 16.57
CA GLN A 71 11.88 -1.65 16.95
C GLN A 71 13.30 -1.34 16.47
N ARG A 72 13.47 -0.13 15.95
CA ARG A 72 14.75 0.37 15.44
C ARG A 72 15.13 1.64 16.15
N ASP A 73 16.43 1.80 16.37
CA ASP A 73 17.03 3.05 16.78
C ASP A 73 17.42 3.83 15.53
N PHE A 74 16.74 4.94 15.25
CA PHE A 74 17.04 5.78 14.07
C PHE A 74 18.04 6.91 14.37
N SER A 75 18.65 6.93 15.56
CA SER A 75 19.75 7.86 15.86
C SER A 75 20.97 7.65 14.95
N PRO A 76 21.43 6.41 14.68
CA PRO A 76 22.43 6.15 13.66
C PRO A 76 21.81 5.97 12.26
N PHE A 77 22.58 6.29 11.23
CA PHE A 77 22.14 6.27 9.83
C PHE A 77 21.54 4.92 9.38
N ASN A 78 22.10 3.80 9.84
CA ASN A 78 21.67 2.46 9.45
C ASN A 78 20.45 1.93 10.21
N GLY A 79 19.96 2.67 11.21
CA GLY A 79 18.71 2.37 11.90
C GLY A 79 18.65 0.98 12.57
N PRO A 80 19.67 0.49 13.31
CA PRO A 80 19.77 -0.91 13.69
C PRO A 80 18.59 -1.38 14.56
N VAL A 81 18.31 -2.68 14.49
CA VAL A 81 17.29 -3.32 15.33
C VAL A 81 17.73 -3.28 16.79
N ILE A 82 16.85 -2.82 17.66
CA ILE A 82 17.03 -2.90 19.11
C ILE A 82 16.78 -4.35 19.52
N ALA A 83 17.79 -5.02 20.09
CA ALA A 83 17.71 -6.45 20.41
C ALA A 83 16.52 -6.80 21.32
N SER A 84 16.21 -5.95 22.31
CA SER A 84 15.05 -6.12 23.21
C SER A 84 13.70 -5.79 22.56
N GLY A 85 13.72 -5.13 21.41
CA GLY A 85 12.55 -4.69 20.65
C GLY A 85 12.23 -5.56 19.43
N ARG A 86 12.86 -6.73 19.31
CA ARG A 86 12.67 -7.66 18.19
C ARG A 86 11.23 -8.17 18.13
N GLY A 87 10.61 -8.14 16.94
CA GLY A 87 9.23 -8.59 16.73
C GLY A 87 8.14 -7.69 17.32
N ARG A 88 8.49 -6.55 17.93
CA ARG A 88 7.52 -5.61 18.53
C ARG A 88 6.87 -4.67 17.53
N GLY A 89 7.28 -4.69 16.27
CA GLY A 89 6.91 -3.69 15.28
C GLY A 89 7.62 -2.35 15.52
N ASN A 90 7.35 -1.40 14.63
CA ASN A 90 7.88 -0.04 14.74
C ASN A 90 6.98 0.95 13.99
N VAL A 91 7.01 2.21 14.39
CA VAL A 91 6.51 3.29 13.54
C VAL A 91 7.72 3.96 12.93
N PHE A 92 7.79 3.99 11.60
CA PHE A 92 8.90 4.65 10.94
C PHE A 92 8.80 6.16 11.16
N PRO A 93 9.90 6.82 11.58
CA PRO A 93 9.91 8.24 11.86
C PRO A 93 9.59 9.06 10.60
N PRO A 94 8.82 10.16 10.72
CA PRO A 94 8.54 11.06 9.59
C PRO A 94 9.78 11.61 8.91
N GLU A 95 10.90 11.70 9.64
CA GLU A 95 12.20 12.18 9.17
C GLU A 95 12.77 11.32 8.02
N LEU A 96 12.29 10.09 7.85
CA LEU A 96 12.64 9.24 6.71
C LEU A 96 11.96 9.65 5.40
N GLY A 97 11.01 10.60 5.44
CA GLY A 97 10.31 11.10 4.25
C GLY A 97 9.36 10.08 3.61
N LEU A 98 8.91 9.08 4.37
CA LEU A 98 7.96 8.09 3.88
C LEU A 98 6.55 8.70 3.71
N PRO A 99 5.78 8.27 2.70
CA PRO A 99 4.44 8.79 2.48
C PRO A 99 3.47 8.32 3.58
N GLY A 100 2.95 9.27 4.37
CA GLY A 100 2.01 8.99 5.45
C GLY A 100 2.66 8.33 6.67
N VAL A 101 1.88 7.57 7.44
CA VAL A 101 2.40 6.82 8.60
C VAL A 101 2.67 5.38 8.16
N VAL A 102 3.95 5.00 8.13
CA VAL A 102 4.37 3.63 7.86
C VAL A 102 4.61 2.93 9.19
N ALA A 103 3.76 1.96 9.50
CA ALA A 103 3.87 1.15 10.70
C ALA A 103 3.60 -0.32 10.35
N PRO A 104 4.63 -1.18 10.28
CA PRO A 104 4.44 -2.62 10.13
C PRO A 104 3.74 -3.15 11.38
N ARG A 105 2.45 -3.44 11.24
CA ARG A 105 1.65 -4.06 12.31
C ARG A 105 2.14 -5.49 12.51
N ASN A 106 2.28 -5.91 13.76
CA ASN A 106 2.49 -7.30 14.14
C ASN A 106 1.16 -8.00 14.40
#